data_AF-A0A7Y5I1I6-F1
#
_entry.id   AF-A0A7Y5I1I6-F1
#
_cell.length_a   1.000
_cell.length_b   1.000
_cell.length_c   1.000
_cell.angle_alpha   90.00
_cell.angle_beta   90.00
_cell.angle_gamma   90.00
#
_symmetry.space_group_name_H-M   'P 1'
#
loop_
_entity.id
_entity.type
_entity.pdbx_description
1 polymer ?
#
loop_
_entity_poly.entity_id
_entity_poly.type
_entity_poly.pdbx_seq_one_letter_code
_entity_poly.pdbx_strand_id
1 'polypeptide(L)'
;MNSLDPRSLIAMGGFMALVMGLVLGFIRRYYPPGILGLGYWALAPAVWLIATVFFAIPSPWHPEVWRWFGNGLVLLGFVLFHVGCRRFFGQRVQWRRIVVPFALVMLSLAWFAGPDPSYRMRVAIVTAAIAVAHTSTLVFLWQRGNRNFPVRMVQVTLALHLCVLLVRLQSVLSVPEVGNLMEASTLQTFYLGAYVLAVLLLSIGAVLMATDRVRTELEHMATHDVLTGTL
;
A
#
# COMPACT_ATOMS: atom_id res chain seq x y z
N MET A 1 25.64 18.08 -1.47
CA MET A 1 25.09 16.72 -1.58
C MET A 1 23.78 16.84 -2.36
N ASN A 2 23.70 16.25 -3.55
CA ASN A 2 22.52 16.38 -4.41
C ASN A 2 21.32 15.68 -3.75
N SER A 3 20.50 16.45 -3.02
CA SER A 3 19.25 15.95 -2.46
C SER A 3 18.34 15.54 -3.62
N LEU A 4 17.92 14.27 -3.64
CA LEU A 4 16.89 13.81 -4.58
C LEU A 4 15.67 14.73 -4.45
N ASP A 5 15.27 15.32 -5.57
CA ASP A 5 14.09 16.18 -5.65
C ASP A 5 12.84 15.33 -5.32
N PRO A 6 12.01 15.73 -4.33
CA PRO A 6 10.75 15.07 -4.02
C PRO A 6 9.85 14.83 -5.24
N ARG A 7 9.88 15.73 -6.24
CA ARG A 7 9.11 15.56 -7.48
C ARG A 7 9.56 14.36 -8.30
N SER A 8 10.87 14.16 -8.40
CA SER A 8 11.45 13.00 -9.08
C SER A 8 11.07 11.70 -8.40
N LEU A 9 11.04 11.67 -7.05
CA LEU A 9 10.58 10.50 -6.29
C LEU A 9 9.09 10.20 -6.50
N ILE A 10 8.24 11.23 -6.55
CA ILE A 10 6.81 11.06 -6.87
C ILE A 10 6.66 10.47 -8.28
N ALA A 11 7.41 10.99 -9.26
CA ALA A 11 7.38 10.49 -10.63
C ALA A 11 7.84 9.03 -10.73
N MET A 12 8.95 8.67 -10.05
CA MET A 12 9.42 7.29 -9.97
C MET A 12 8.38 6.37 -9.31
N GLY A 13 7.76 6.82 -8.21
CA GLY A 13 6.69 6.09 -7.54
C GLY A 13 5.48 5.86 -8.45
N GLY A 14 5.07 6.88 -9.20
CA GLY A 14 4.00 6.78 -10.19
C GLY A 14 4.34 5.77 -11.29
N PHE A 15 5.54 5.85 -11.86
CA PHE A 15 5.99 4.91 -12.88
C PHE A 15 6.01 3.46 -12.37
N MET A 16 6.55 3.22 -11.17
CA MET A 16 6.55 1.88 -10.57
C MET A 16 5.14 1.37 -10.32
N ALA A 17 4.24 2.22 -9.84
CA ALA A 17 2.83 1.88 -9.62
C ALA A 17 2.12 1.55 -10.94
N LEU A 18 2.41 2.27 -12.03
CA LEU A 18 1.90 1.94 -13.36
C LEU A 18 2.36 0.55 -13.82
N VAL A 19 3.67 0.30 -13.79
CA VAL A 19 4.26 -0.98 -14.21
C VAL A 19 3.68 -2.14 -13.40
N MET A 20 3.66 -2.02 -12.07
CA MET A 20 3.15 -3.08 -11.20
C MET A 20 1.63 -3.28 -11.34
N GLY A 21 0.87 -2.21 -11.57
CA GLY A 21 -0.56 -2.29 -11.87
C GLY A 21 -0.85 -3.05 -13.15
N LEU A 22 -0.06 -2.82 -14.22
CA LEU A 22 -0.17 -3.57 -15.47
C LEU A 22 0.18 -5.04 -15.26
N VAL A 23 1.30 -5.34 -14.60
CA VAL A 23 1.73 -6.72 -14.32
C VAL A 23 0.67 -7.49 -13.53
N LEU A 24 0.18 -6.92 -12.42
CA LEU A 24 -0.86 -7.55 -11.60
C LEU A 24 -2.21 -7.63 -12.34
N GLY A 25 -2.51 -6.65 -13.22
CA GLY A 25 -3.66 -6.69 -14.11
C GLY A 25 -3.61 -7.86 -15.11
N PHE A 26 -2.45 -8.09 -15.73
CA PHE A 26 -2.24 -9.25 -16.59
C PHE A 26 -2.31 -10.56 -15.81
N ILE A 27 -1.69 -10.63 -14.63
CA ILE A 27 -1.79 -11.80 -13.75
C ILE A 27 -3.24 -12.12 -13.43
N ARG A 28 -4.05 -11.12 -13.05
CA ARG A 28 -5.49 -11.30 -12.82
C ARG A 28 -6.22 -11.85 -14.06
N ARG A 29 -5.80 -11.44 -15.27
CA ARG A 29 -6.45 -11.84 -16.52
C ARG A 29 -6.10 -13.27 -16.94
N TYR A 30 -4.85 -13.70 -16.71
CA TYR A 30 -4.35 -15.00 -17.15
C TYR A 30 -4.38 -16.09 -16.07
N TYR A 31 -4.40 -15.74 -14.79
CA TYR A 31 -4.45 -16.74 -13.72
C TYR A 31 -5.87 -17.26 -13.48
N PRO A 32 -6.01 -18.50 -12.97
CA PRO A 32 -7.32 -19.10 -12.73
C PRO A 32 -8.18 -18.24 -11.78
N PRO A 33 -9.49 -18.11 -12.04
CA PRO A 33 -10.40 -17.28 -11.23
C PRO A 33 -10.56 -17.78 -9.78
N GLY A 34 -10.13 -19.01 -9.48
CA GLY A 34 -10.11 -19.58 -8.14
C GLY A 34 -9.16 -18.85 -7.18
N ILE A 35 -8.16 -18.13 -7.68
CA ILE A 35 -7.24 -17.34 -6.84
C ILE A 35 -7.88 -15.99 -6.52
N LEU A 36 -8.56 -15.95 -5.38
CA LEU A 36 -9.18 -14.73 -4.85
C LEU A 36 -8.11 -13.69 -4.46
N GLY A 37 -8.48 -12.40 -4.45
CA GLY A 37 -7.59 -11.33 -3.97
C GLY A 37 -6.75 -10.63 -5.04
N LEU A 38 -6.43 -11.29 -6.16
CA LEU A 38 -5.61 -10.72 -7.26
C LEU A 38 -6.16 -9.39 -7.80
N GLY A 39 -7.49 -9.22 -7.83
CA GLY A 39 -8.12 -7.96 -8.22
C GLY A 39 -7.76 -6.78 -7.33
N TYR A 40 -7.75 -6.99 -6.02
CA TYR A 40 -7.41 -5.95 -5.07
C TYR A 40 -5.92 -5.61 -5.12
N TRP A 41 -5.07 -6.61 -5.36
CA TRP A 41 -3.65 -6.38 -5.60
C TRP A 41 -3.37 -5.63 -6.89
N ALA A 42 -4.13 -5.84 -7.96
CA ALA A 42 -4.01 -5.03 -9.19
C ALA A 42 -4.53 -3.60 -9.01
N LEU A 43 -5.60 -3.41 -8.24
CA LEU A 43 -6.18 -2.09 -7.97
C LEU A 43 -5.32 -1.24 -7.03
N ALA A 44 -4.61 -1.83 -6.07
CA ALA A 44 -3.75 -1.11 -5.14
C ALA A 44 -2.72 -0.17 -5.83
N PRO A 45 -1.85 -0.65 -6.73
CA PRO A 45 -0.91 0.19 -7.46
C PRO A 45 -1.60 1.12 -8.46
N ALA A 46 -2.74 0.73 -9.07
CA ALA A 46 -3.51 1.66 -9.90
C ALA A 46 -4.01 2.87 -9.08
N VAL A 47 -4.50 2.65 -7.86
CA VAL A 47 -4.93 3.73 -6.96
C VAL A 47 -3.75 4.57 -6.48
N TRP A 48 -2.59 3.97 -6.19
CA TRP A 48 -1.38 4.72 -5.86
C TRP A 48 -0.89 5.59 -7.02
N LEU A 49 -0.95 5.10 -8.27
CA LEU A 49 -0.66 5.89 -9.45
C LEU A 49 -1.54 7.15 -9.50
N ILE A 50 -2.86 7.00 -9.33
CA ILE A 50 -3.78 8.15 -9.31
C ILE A 50 -3.40 9.10 -8.17
N ALA A 51 -3.05 8.58 -7.00
CA ALA A 51 -2.60 9.40 -5.87
C ALA A 51 -1.38 10.26 -6.23
N THR A 52 -0.39 9.71 -6.96
CA THR A 52 0.79 10.47 -7.38
C THR A 52 0.44 11.68 -8.25
N VAL A 53 -0.60 11.56 -9.10
CA VAL A 53 -1.08 12.67 -9.94
C VAL A 53 -1.63 13.82 -9.08
N PHE A 54 -2.38 13.49 -8.03
CA PHE A 54 -2.89 14.50 -7.07
C PHE A 54 -1.77 15.24 -6.31
N PHE A 55 -0.62 14.61 -6.11
CA PHE A 55 0.53 15.25 -5.48
C PHE A 55 1.48 15.96 -6.46
N ALA A 56 1.53 15.51 -7.72
CA ALA A 56 2.42 16.05 -8.74
C ALA A 56 1.88 17.32 -9.41
N ILE A 57 0.58 17.40 -9.64
CA ILE A 57 -0.05 18.54 -10.32
C ILE A 57 -0.28 19.69 -9.32
N PRO A 58 0.20 20.92 -9.60
CA PRO A 58 -0.18 22.09 -8.82
C PRO A 58 -1.70 22.26 -8.83
N SER A 59 -2.33 22.22 -7.65
CA SER A 59 -3.79 22.28 -7.54
C SER A 59 -4.32 23.58 -8.16
N PRO A 60 -5.28 23.52 -9.08
CA PRO A 60 -5.79 24.72 -9.71
C PRO A 60 -6.65 25.56 -8.75
N TRP A 61 -7.52 24.96 -7.93
CA TRP A 61 -8.59 25.73 -7.23
C TRP A 61 -8.54 25.63 -5.68
N HIS A 62 -8.16 24.50 -5.06
CA HIS A 62 -7.91 24.41 -3.61
C HIS A 62 -6.85 23.34 -3.26
N PRO A 63 -5.60 23.73 -2.96
CA PRO A 63 -4.51 22.79 -2.68
C PRO A 63 -4.77 21.81 -1.54
N GLU A 64 -5.61 22.19 -0.58
CA GLU A 64 -5.95 21.35 0.57
C GLU A 64 -6.92 20.22 0.22
N VAL A 65 -7.90 20.49 -0.65
CA VAL A 65 -8.85 19.49 -1.14
C VAL A 65 -8.12 18.45 -2.00
N TRP A 66 -7.21 18.91 -2.87
CA TRP A 66 -6.37 18.01 -3.69
C TRP A 66 -5.51 17.09 -2.84
N ARG A 67 -4.85 17.63 -1.80
CA ARG A 67 -4.04 16.84 -0.86
C ARG A 67 -4.89 15.90 -0.01
N TRP A 68 -6.12 16.28 0.33
CA TRP A 68 -7.07 15.40 1.02
C TRP A 68 -7.42 14.17 0.17
N PHE A 69 -7.77 14.36 -1.10
CA PHE A 69 -8.01 13.26 -2.04
C PHE A 69 -6.76 12.39 -2.24
N GLY A 70 -5.59 13.00 -2.42
CA GLY A 70 -4.32 12.28 -2.57
C GLY A 70 -4.04 11.36 -1.37
N ASN A 71 -4.18 11.86 -0.14
CA ASN A 71 -4.00 11.05 1.07
C ASN A 71 -5.03 9.92 1.18
N GLY A 72 -6.29 10.18 0.81
CA GLY A 72 -7.34 9.16 0.75
C GLY A 72 -7.00 8.02 -0.21
N LEU A 73 -6.48 8.34 -1.40
CA LEU A 73 -6.05 7.35 -2.38
C LEU A 73 -4.84 6.54 -1.90
N VAL A 74 -3.84 7.19 -1.28
CA VAL A 74 -2.69 6.47 -0.70
C VAL A 74 -3.15 5.44 0.33
N LEU A 75 -4.02 5.85 1.26
CA LEU A 75 -4.60 4.98 2.28
C LEU A 75 -5.42 3.85 1.65
N LEU A 76 -6.25 4.18 0.65
CA LEU A 76 -7.06 3.21 -0.06
C LEU A 76 -6.20 2.13 -0.72
N GLY A 77 -5.06 2.48 -1.33
CA GLY A 77 -4.16 1.49 -1.92
C GLY A 77 -3.61 0.48 -0.89
N PHE A 78 -3.24 0.92 0.32
CA PHE A 78 -2.81 0.01 1.39
C PHE A 78 -3.97 -0.86 1.92
N VAL A 79 -5.18 -0.29 2.02
CA VAL A 79 -6.39 -1.02 2.38
C VAL A 79 -6.71 -2.08 1.33
N LEU A 80 -6.63 -1.75 0.04
CA LEU A 80 -6.83 -2.71 -1.06
C LEU A 80 -5.79 -3.83 -0.99
N PHE A 81 -4.52 -3.50 -0.72
CA PHE A 81 -3.48 -4.51 -0.53
C PHE A 81 -3.82 -5.46 0.63
N HIS A 82 -4.24 -4.93 1.78
CA HIS A 82 -4.68 -5.71 2.94
C HIS A 82 -5.87 -6.62 2.61
N VAL A 83 -6.88 -6.09 1.93
CA VAL A 83 -8.07 -6.83 1.48
C VAL A 83 -7.67 -7.94 0.50
N GLY A 84 -6.72 -7.66 -0.40
CA GLY A 84 -6.12 -8.63 -1.32
C GLY A 84 -5.49 -9.79 -0.57
N CYS A 85 -4.65 -9.52 0.43
CA CYS A 85 -4.05 -10.57 1.26
C CYS A 85 -5.11 -11.42 1.98
N ARG A 86 -6.14 -10.80 2.58
CA ARG A 86 -7.20 -11.56 3.26
C ARG A 86 -7.94 -12.49 2.30
N ARG A 87 -8.33 -11.97 1.13
CA ARG A 87 -9.05 -12.75 0.11
C ARG A 87 -8.18 -13.86 -0.47
N PHE A 88 -6.89 -13.61 -0.67
CA PHE A 88 -5.93 -14.60 -1.15
C PHE A 88 -5.83 -15.82 -0.23
N PHE A 89 -5.86 -15.61 1.10
CA PHE A 89 -5.91 -16.69 2.09
C PHE A 89 -7.34 -17.16 2.42
N GLY A 90 -8.32 -16.89 1.55
CA GLY A 90 -9.71 -17.39 1.68
C GLY A 90 -10.53 -16.76 2.81
N GLN A 91 -10.06 -15.69 3.44
CA GLN A 91 -10.73 -15.08 4.59
C GLN A 91 -11.78 -14.06 4.17
N ARG A 92 -12.91 -14.06 4.87
CA ARG A 92 -14.00 -13.08 4.64
C ARG A 92 -13.58 -11.71 5.16
N VAL A 93 -13.77 -10.69 4.31
CA VAL A 93 -13.47 -9.30 4.63
C VAL A 93 -14.68 -8.68 5.31
N GLN A 94 -14.52 -8.27 6.56
CA GLN A 94 -15.56 -7.55 7.29
C GLN A 94 -15.47 -6.06 6.93
N TRP A 95 -16.14 -5.65 5.86
CA TRP A 95 -16.07 -4.29 5.31
C TRP A 95 -16.32 -3.19 6.34
N ARG A 96 -17.21 -3.41 7.32
CA ARG A 96 -17.44 -2.46 8.42
C ARG A 96 -16.17 -2.14 9.21
N ARG A 97 -15.29 -3.12 9.44
CA ARG A 97 -14.01 -2.92 10.16
C ARG A 97 -12.97 -2.17 9.34
N ILE A 98 -13.25 -1.89 8.06
CA ILE A 98 -12.36 -1.17 7.14
C ILE A 98 -12.95 0.21 6.83
N VAL A 99 -14.22 0.26 6.45
CA VAL A 99 -14.89 1.49 6.03
C VAL A 99 -15.04 2.47 7.20
N VAL A 100 -15.36 1.99 8.40
CA VAL A 100 -15.51 2.86 9.59
C VAL A 100 -14.20 3.57 9.93
N PRO A 101 -13.06 2.88 10.17
CA PRO A 101 -11.81 3.57 10.46
C PRO A 101 -11.31 4.41 9.29
N PHE A 102 -11.52 3.98 8.04
CA PHE A 102 -11.18 4.79 6.87
C PHE A 102 -11.97 6.11 6.83
N ALA A 103 -13.29 6.06 7.05
CA ALA A 103 -14.14 7.24 7.10
C ALA A 103 -13.77 8.18 8.24
N LEU A 104 -13.44 7.63 9.43
CA LEU A 104 -12.95 8.41 10.57
C LEU A 104 -11.64 9.13 10.24
N VAL A 105 -10.68 8.44 9.60
CA VAL A 105 -9.42 9.06 9.17
C VAL A 105 -9.67 10.17 8.16
N MET A 106 -10.53 9.94 7.16
CA MET A 106 -10.89 10.96 6.16
C MET A 106 -11.57 12.19 6.78
N LEU A 107 -12.45 11.98 7.75
CA LEU A 107 -13.11 13.07 8.48
C LEU A 107 -12.09 13.87 9.30
N SER A 108 -11.18 13.20 10.02
CA SER A 108 -10.11 13.87 10.74
C SER A 108 -9.21 14.67 9.81
N LEU A 109 -8.86 14.14 8.62
CA LEU A 109 -8.09 14.89 7.63
C LEU A 109 -8.86 16.09 7.08
N ALA A 110 -10.19 16.00 6.92
CA ALA A 110 -11.03 17.13 6.50
C ALA A 110 -11.14 18.20 7.60
N TRP A 111 -11.14 17.80 8.88
CA TRP A 111 -11.11 18.73 10.02
C TRP A 111 -9.81 19.52 10.05
N PHE A 112 -8.66 18.84 10.00
CA PHE A 112 -7.38 19.52 9.90
C PHE A 112 -7.17 20.18 8.53
N ALA A 113 -8.00 19.82 7.54
CA ALA A 113 -8.32 20.44 6.25
C ALA A 113 -8.59 21.95 6.28
N GLY A 114 -9.61 22.31 7.06
CA GLY A 114 -10.30 23.59 6.99
C GLY A 114 -10.30 24.34 8.33
N PRO A 115 -11.09 23.92 9.33
CA PRO A 115 -11.26 24.65 10.59
C PRO A 115 -9.98 24.96 11.36
N ASP A 116 -9.05 24.00 11.46
CA ASP A 116 -7.76 24.18 12.15
C ASP A 116 -6.61 23.61 11.28
N PRO A 117 -6.06 24.39 10.34
CA PRO A 117 -5.06 23.93 9.40
C PRO A 117 -3.74 23.53 10.07
N SER A 118 -3.58 22.22 10.35
CA SER A 118 -2.33 21.67 10.88
C SER A 118 -1.75 20.60 9.95
N TYR A 119 -0.70 20.96 9.21
CA TYR A 119 0.03 20.01 8.36
C TYR A 119 0.63 18.86 9.18
N ARG A 120 1.18 19.16 10.37
CA ARG A 120 1.70 18.18 11.34
C ARG A 120 0.68 17.10 11.67
N MET A 121 -0.53 17.49 12.05
CA MET A 121 -1.56 16.53 12.42
C MET A 121 -2.01 15.68 11.25
N ARG A 122 -2.11 16.24 10.05
CA ARG A 122 -2.44 15.44 8.86
C ARG A 122 -1.37 14.39 8.56
N VAL A 123 -0.08 14.77 8.60
CA VAL A 123 1.01 13.81 8.40
C VAL A 123 1.01 12.73 9.49
N ALA A 124 0.80 13.11 10.76
CA ALA A 124 0.71 12.17 11.87
C ALA A 124 -0.45 11.18 11.68
N ILE A 125 -1.65 11.68 11.35
CA ILE A 125 -2.86 10.86 11.14
C ILE A 125 -2.66 9.89 9.96
N VAL A 126 -2.17 10.37 8.81
CA VAL A 126 -1.92 9.50 7.64
C VAL A 126 -0.87 8.45 7.97
N THR A 127 0.24 8.85 8.61
CA THR A 127 1.32 7.93 8.99
C THR A 127 0.81 6.86 9.97
N ALA A 128 0.05 7.26 11.00
CA ALA A 128 -0.53 6.34 11.97
C ALA A 128 -1.54 5.38 11.30
N ALA A 129 -2.40 5.88 10.42
CA ALA A 129 -3.37 5.05 9.71
C ALA A 129 -2.67 4.00 8.81
N ILE A 130 -1.60 4.38 8.13
CA ILE A 130 -0.80 3.45 7.30
C ILE A 130 -0.08 2.44 8.19
N ALA A 131 0.48 2.86 9.34
CA ALA A 131 1.10 1.97 10.31
C ALA A 131 0.13 0.94 10.88
N VAL A 132 -1.10 1.34 11.20
CA VAL A 132 -2.18 0.43 11.62
C VAL A 132 -2.54 -0.56 10.51
N ALA A 133 -2.68 -0.09 9.26
CA ALA A 133 -2.95 -0.97 8.12
C ALA A 133 -1.81 -2.00 7.91
N HIS A 134 -0.55 -1.56 8.00
CA HIS A 134 0.62 -2.46 7.89
C HIS A 134 0.66 -3.48 9.02
N THR A 135 0.47 -3.03 10.26
CA THR A 135 0.44 -3.91 11.44
C THR A 135 -0.67 -4.94 11.31
N SER A 136 -1.88 -4.53 10.90
CA SER A 136 -3.00 -5.45 10.72
C SER A 136 -2.74 -6.48 9.62
N THR A 137 -2.04 -6.10 8.55
CA THR A 137 -1.64 -7.01 7.46
C THR A 137 -0.55 -7.96 7.92
N LEU A 138 0.45 -7.45 8.64
CA LEU A 138 1.56 -8.22 9.17
C LEU A 138 1.09 -9.27 10.17
N VAL A 139 0.27 -8.88 11.16
CA VAL A 139 -0.33 -9.79 12.14
C VAL A 139 -1.18 -10.85 11.43
N PHE A 140 -1.96 -10.45 10.42
CA PHE A 140 -2.75 -11.39 9.63
C PHE A 140 -1.87 -12.42 8.91
N LEU A 141 -0.84 -11.98 8.19
CA LEU A 141 0.08 -12.87 7.49
C LEU A 141 0.89 -13.74 8.46
N TRP A 142 1.20 -13.25 9.66
CA TRP A 142 1.90 -14.04 10.68
C TRP A 142 1.02 -15.17 11.22
N GLN A 143 -0.27 -14.90 11.45
CA GLN A 143 -1.22 -15.88 12.00
C GLN A 143 -1.78 -16.86 10.97
N ARG A 144 -1.97 -16.41 9.72
CA ARG A 144 -2.71 -17.14 8.68
C ARG A 144 -1.93 -17.35 7.39
N GLY A 145 -0.82 -16.64 7.20
CA GLY A 145 0.00 -16.77 6.01
C GLY A 145 0.81 -18.05 6.02
N ASN A 146 1.09 -18.58 4.83
CA ASN A 146 2.00 -19.71 4.66
C ASN A 146 3.43 -19.28 5.03
N ARG A 147 4.27 -20.24 5.43
CA ARG A 147 5.68 -19.97 5.81
C ARG A 147 6.64 -19.99 4.62
N ASN A 148 6.14 -19.84 3.40
CA ASN A 148 6.90 -19.82 2.15
C ASN A 148 7.67 -18.50 1.97
N PHE A 149 8.63 -18.50 1.04
CA PHE A 149 9.48 -17.35 0.77
C PHE A 149 8.70 -16.07 0.40
N PRO A 150 7.71 -16.09 -0.51
CA PRO A 150 6.97 -14.89 -0.89
C PRO A 150 6.23 -14.22 0.27
N VAL A 151 5.63 -15.02 1.18
CA VAL A 151 4.95 -14.47 2.36
C VAL A 151 5.94 -13.85 3.34
N ARG A 152 7.08 -14.50 3.58
CA ARG A 152 8.13 -13.93 4.44
C ARG A 152 8.69 -12.63 3.87
N MET A 153 8.89 -12.55 2.56
CA MET A 153 9.32 -11.31 1.90
C MET A 153 8.34 -10.18 2.19
N VAL A 154 7.03 -10.39 1.98
CA VAL A 154 6.01 -9.37 2.29
C VAL A 154 5.98 -9.01 3.77
N GLN A 155 6.10 -9.99 4.68
CA GLN A 155 6.18 -9.73 6.11
C GLN A 155 7.39 -8.84 6.47
N VAL A 156 8.57 -9.14 5.92
CA VAL A 156 9.80 -8.36 6.12
C VAL A 156 9.63 -6.94 5.55
N THR A 157 9.09 -6.79 4.35
CA THR A 157 8.79 -5.48 3.76
C THR A 157 7.83 -4.66 4.63
N LEU A 158 6.75 -5.28 5.11
CA LEU A 158 5.79 -4.62 6.00
C LEU A 158 6.44 -4.21 7.32
N ALA A 159 7.28 -5.07 7.92
CA ALA A 159 7.97 -4.79 9.17
C ALA A 159 9.01 -3.66 9.03
N LEU A 160 9.84 -3.71 7.98
CA LEU A 160 10.82 -2.66 7.69
C LEU A 160 10.14 -1.31 7.46
N HIS A 161 9.06 -1.29 6.67
CA HIS A 161 8.34 -0.05 6.43
C HIS A 161 7.62 0.45 7.69
N LEU A 162 7.08 -0.46 8.52
CA LEU A 162 6.51 -0.10 9.81
C LEU A 162 7.52 0.60 10.73
N CYS A 163 8.77 0.12 10.78
CA CYS A 163 9.84 0.81 11.51
C CYS A 163 10.03 2.25 11.02
N VAL A 164 10.06 2.46 9.70
CA VAL A 164 10.17 3.80 9.11
C VAL A 164 8.97 4.69 9.49
N LEU A 165 7.76 4.13 9.50
CA LEU A 165 6.54 4.85 9.89
C LEU A 165 6.54 5.25 11.37
N LEU A 166 7.04 4.38 12.26
CA LEU A 166 7.17 4.67 13.68
C LEU A 166 8.19 5.80 13.93
N VAL A 167 9.34 5.74 13.27
CA VAL A 167 10.35 6.82 13.31
C VAL A 167 9.77 8.13 12.78
N ARG A 168 9.01 8.07 11.68
CA ARG A 168 8.32 9.24 11.12
C ARG A 168 7.30 9.83 12.10
N LEU A 169 6.51 8.99 12.74
CA LEU A 169 5.51 9.43 13.71
C LEU A 169 6.17 10.09 14.92
N GLN A 170 7.25 9.48 15.44
CA GLN A 170 8.04 10.06 16.52
C GLN A 170 8.62 11.43 16.13
N SER A 171 9.19 11.55 14.93
CA SER A 171 9.74 12.80 14.39
C SER A 171 8.70 13.92 14.30
N VAL A 172 7.49 13.62 13.83
CA VAL A 172 6.41 14.62 13.67
C VAL A 172 5.86 15.09 15.02
N LEU A 173 5.90 14.22 16.03
CA LEU A 173 5.43 14.54 17.38
C LEU A 173 6.49 15.28 18.20
N SER A 174 7.79 15.02 17.99
CA SER A 174 8.88 15.61 18.78
C SER A 174 9.32 17.00 18.30
N VAL A 175 9.15 17.33 17.01
CA VAL A 175 9.62 18.61 16.44
C VAL A 175 8.43 19.58 16.23
N PRO A 176 8.46 20.79 16.81
CA PRO A 176 7.37 21.77 16.68
C PRO A 176 7.14 22.30 15.26
N GLU A 177 8.21 22.43 14.47
CA GLU A 177 8.16 22.90 13.08
C GLU A 177 8.41 21.73 12.12
N VAL A 178 7.35 21.23 11.49
CA VAL A 178 7.47 20.32 10.35
C VAL A 178 7.30 21.18 9.09
N GLY A 179 8.42 21.39 8.39
CA GLY A 179 8.44 22.14 7.13
C GLY A 179 7.41 21.61 6.12
N ASN A 180 6.97 22.50 5.23
CA ASN A 180 5.94 22.20 4.23
C ASN A 180 6.33 21.01 3.35
N LEU A 181 5.34 20.34 2.72
CA LEU A 181 5.56 19.22 1.77
C LEU A 181 6.55 19.56 0.63
N MET A 182 6.80 20.85 0.37
CA MET A 182 7.72 21.37 -0.65
C MET A 182 9.02 21.97 -0.09
N GLU A 183 9.18 22.06 1.23
CA GLU A 183 10.47 22.35 1.84
C GLU A 183 11.25 21.05 1.88
N ALA A 184 12.24 20.95 0.99
CA ALA A 184 13.08 19.77 0.81
C ALA A 184 13.94 19.48 2.05
N SER A 185 13.31 18.98 3.12
CA SER A 185 14.02 18.36 4.23
C SER A 185 14.47 16.98 3.77
N THR A 186 15.77 16.69 3.92
CA THR A 186 16.38 15.39 3.62
C THR A 186 15.59 14.22 4.23
N LEU A 187 14.96 14.44 5.39
CA LEU A 187 14.09 13.47 6.05
C LEU A 187 12.81 13.17 5.27
N GLN A 188 12.17 14.17 4.67
CA GLN A 188 10.95 13.95 3.88
C GLN A 188 11.25 13.17 2.61
N THR A 189 12.35 13.47 1.93
CA THR A 189 12.85 12.71 0.77
C THR A 189 13.12 11.25 1.15
N PHE A 190 13.74 11.01 2.31
CA PHE A 190 13.95 9.65 2.83
C PHE A 190 12.64 8.89 3.05
N TYR A 191 11.67 9.52 3.73
CA TYR A 191 10.36 8.89 3.95
C TYR A 191 9.64 8.58 2.65
N LEU A 192 9.65 9.51 1.69
CA LEU A 192 9.03 9.30 0.38
C LEU A 192 9.70 8.15 -0.38
N GLY A 193 11.03 8.07 -0.37
CA GLY A 193 11.78 6.96 -0.95
C GLY A 193 11.43 5.62 -0.33
N ALA A 194 11.29 5.57 1.01
CA ALA A 194 10.86 4.37 1.72
C ALA A 194 9.44 3.92 1.32
N TYR A 195 8.52 4.87 1.10
CA TYR A 195 7.18 4.58 0.59
C TYR A 195 7.20 3.96 -0.80
N VAL A 196 7.97 4.55 -1.73
CA VAL A 196 8.11 4.04 -3.10
C VAL A 196 8.68 2.64 -3.10
N LEU A 197 9.74 2.41 -2.32
CA LEU A 197 10.37 1.10 -2.19
C LEU A 197 9.41 0.07 -1.56
N ALA A 198 8.67 0.44 -0.52
CA ALA A 198 7.69 -0.44 0.10
C ALA A 198 6.59 -0.84 -0.89
N VAL A 199 6.01 0.11 -1.62
CA VAL A 199 4.99 -0.16 -2.64
C VAL A 199 5.51 -1.12 -3.71
N LEU A 200 6.73 -0.91 -4.19
CA LEU A 200 7.37 -1.80 -5.16
C LEU A 200 7.53 -3.22 -4.61
N LEU A 201 8.15 -3.36 -3.43
CA LEU A 201 8.41 -4.65 -2.80
C LEU A 201 7.12 -5.40 -2.43
N LEU A 202 6.10 -4.69 -1.96
CA LEU A 202 4.77 -5.28 -1.69
C LEU A 202 4.12 -5.80 -2.97
N SER A 203 4.21 -5.04 -4.06
CA SER A 203 3.67 -5.46 -5.36
C SER A 203 4.41 -6.68 -5.91
N ILE A 204 5.75 -6.70 -5.82
CA ILE A 204 6.56 -7.87 -6.19
C ILE A 204 6.20 -9.07 -5.32
N GLY A 205 6.06 -8.88 -4.01
CA GLY A 205 5.65 -9.93 -3.10
C GLY A 205 4.28 -10.52 -3.44
N ALA A 206 3.31 -9.68 -3.85
CA ALA A 206 2.01 -10.13 -4.34
C ALA A 206 2.12 -10.97 -5.63
N VAL A 207 2.98 -10.55 -6.58
CA VAL A 207 3.28 -11.34 -7.79
C VAL A 207 3.86 -12.70 -7.42
N LEU A 208 4.88 -12.72 -6.57
CA LEU A 208 5.54 -13.96 -6.14
C LEU A 208 4.58 -14.90 -5.40
N MET A 209 3.71 -14.37 -4.52
CA MET A 209 2.67 -15.16 -3.87
C MET A 209 1.69 -15.77 -4.88
N ALA A 210 1.26 -14.98 -5.87
CA ALA A 210 0.35 -15.45 -6.91
C ALA A 210 0.99 -16.56 -7.76
N THR A 211 2.25 -16.35 -8.19
CA THR A 211 3.01 -17.32 -8.98
C THR A 211 3.23 -18.62 -8.20
N ASP A 212 3.62 -18.53 -6.93
CA ASP A 212 3.81 -19.69 -6.06
C ASP A 212 2.51 -20.48 -5.91
N ARG A 213 1.37 -19.79 -5.73
CA ARG A 213 0.06 -20.45 -5.66
C ARG A 213 -0.31 -21.16 -6.96
N VAL A 214 -0.15 -20.50 -8.11
CA VAL A 214 -0.41 -21.14 -9.42
C VAL A 214 0.46 -22.37 -9.61
N ARG A 215 1.74 -22.27 -9.28
CA ARG A 215 2.68 -23.39 -9.36
C ARG A 215 2.20 -24.56 -8.50
N THR A 216 1.81 -24.33 -7.24
CA THR A 216 1.29 -25.38 -6.36
C THR A 216 0.01 -26.01 -6.91
N GLU A 217 -0.91 -25.23 -7.47
CA GLU A 217 -2.14 -25.75 -8.08
C GLU A 217 -1.84 -26.60 -9.33
N LEU A 218 -0.88 -26.18 -10.16
CA LEU A 218 -0.42 -26.95 -11.32
C LEU A 218 0.27 -28.26 -10.91
N GLU A 219 1.13 -28.22 -9.91
CA GLU A 219 1.77 -29.42 -9.34
C GLU A 219 0.73 -30.38 -8.77
N HIS A 220 -0.31 -29.86 -8.10
CA HIS A 220 -1.42 -30.65 -7.60
C HIS A 220 -2.21 -31.32 -8.74
N MET A 221 -2.58 -30.58 -9.78
CA MET A 221 -3.29 -31.10 -10.96
C MET A 221 -2.46 -32.14 -11.73
N ALA A 222 -1.15 -31.94 -11.85
CA ALA A 222 -0.26 -32.89 -12.52
C ALA A 222 -0.07 -34.18 -11.71
N THR A 223 -0.13 -34.10 -10.37
CA THR A 223 0.02 -35.28 -9.50
C THR A 223 -1.28 -36.05 -9.33
N HIS A 224 -2.44 -35.38 -9.45
CA HIS A 224 -3.78 -35.97 -9.28
C HIS A 224 -4.53 -36.07 -10.61
N ASP A 225 -3.85 -36.48 -11.69
CA ASP A 225 -4.41 -36.47 -13.04
C ASP A 225 -5.79 -37.15 -13.13
N VAL A 226 -6.80 -36.34 -13.45
CA VAL A 226 -8.19 -36.74 -13.62
C VAL A 226 -8.36 -37.68 -14.82
N LEU A 227 -7.35 -37.83 -15.69
CA LEU A 227 -7.36 -38.72 -16.85
C LEU A 227 -7.01 -40.19 -16.53
N THR A 228 -6.41 -40.51 -15.36
CA THR A 228 -6.08 -41.91 -15.00
C THR A 228 -6.99 -42.50 -13.93
N GLY A 229 -7.79 -41.70 -13.23
CA GLY A 229 -8.82 -42.18 -12.30
C GLY A 229 -8.31 -42.98 -11.10
N THR A 230 -7.01 -42.98 -10.83
CA THR A 230 -6.43 -43.65 -9.66
C THR A 230 -6.10 -42.63 -8.58
N LEU A 231 -6.70 -42.86 -7.41
CA LEU A 231 -6.63 -42.08 -6.17
C LEU A 231 -5.20 -41.80 -5.69
#